data_AF-A0A4R8GM96-F1
#
_entry.id   AF-A0A4R8GM96-F1
#
_cell.length_a   1.000
_cell.length_b   1.000
_cell.length_c   1.000
_cell.angle_alpha   90.00
_cell.angle_beta   90.00
_cell.angle_gamma   90.00
#
_symmetry.space_group_name_H-M   'P 1'
#
loop_
_entity.id
_entity.type
_entity.pdbx_description
1 polymer ?
#
loop_
_entity_poly.entity_id
_entity_poly.type
_entity_poly.pdbx_seq_one_letter_code
_entity_poly.pdbx_strand_id
1 'polypeptide(L)'
;MTLSVIDKAFRNEGKSGIIKAKVFEEDFKEIVGGIDFNNRKEAAKKLLDNFNIKSGKISVKKIGANGYCRWGVKEEGVELLEYALDSGDLRDSRYKTKTLFHEFYHASLTETKFNQKTFRELGGKWSGELLNMEETMAETSGHYLARLSGVKGNIKPAYPEKLVKNLPRLKEIDNFKDCVDIEDFGKIFVDWRIKNKKHNHKYLYNKLKDIDFDIEEYSKKYKGYVLNNKDKIVDSIMENLSVSPGEREAIREEVFYRISRAWNKMNTDDHAFYDSLIVAMQKKGVEPI
;
A
#
# COMPACT_ATOMS: atom_id res chain seq x y z
N MET A 1 -35.56 -16.10 6.01
CA MET A 1 -34.24 -15.78 6.58
C MET A 1 -33.21 -15.92 5.47
N THR A 2 -33.02 -14.85 4.71
CA THR A 2 -32.09 -14.80 3.57
C THR A 2 -30.69 -14.59 4.13
N LEU A 3 -29.85 -15.63 4.04
CA LEU A 3 -28.42 -15.52 4.32
C LEU A 3 -27.81 -14.46 3.41
N SER A 4 -26.99 -13.58 4.00
CA SER A 4 -26.31 -12.52 3.25
C SER A 4 -25.37 -13.13 2.21
N VAL A 5 -25.08 -12.41 1.12
CA VAL A 5 -24.11 -12.86 0.09
C VAL A 5 -22.75 -13.20 0.73
N ILE A 6 -22.41 -12.51 1.81
CA ILE A 6 -21.22 -12.75 2.65
C ILE A 6 -21.24 -14.17 3.25
N ASP A 7 -22.36 -14.64 3.80
CA ASP A 7 -22.44 -15.98 4.42
C ASP A 7 -22.28 -17.13 3.43
N LYS A 8 -22.51 -16.89 2.14
CA LYS A 8 -22.28 -17.88 1.07
C LYS A 8 -20.82 -17.92 0.61
N ALA A 9 -20.11 -16.80 0.63
CA ALA A 9 -18.71 -16.71 0.17
C ALA A 9 -17.72 -17.43 1.12
N PHE A 10 -18.03 -17.54 2.42
CA PHE A 10 -17.06 -18.00 3.42
C PHE A 10 -17.20 -19.46 3.89
N ARG A 11 -18.08 -20.28 3.28
CA ARG A 11 -18.38 -21.66 3.77
C ARG A 11 -17.61 -22.83 3.15
N ASN A 12 -16.57 -22.60 2.34
CA ASN A 12 -15.76 -23.72 1.81
C ASN A 12 -14.44 -23.90 2.57
N GLU A 13 -14.54 -24.49 3.76
CA GLU A 13 -13.43 -25.20 4.38
C GLU A 13 -13.20 -26.54 3.67
N GLY A 14 -11.98 -26.72 3.15
CA GLY A 14 -11.48 -28.00 2.64
C GLY A 14 -11.28 -28.07 1.14
N LYS A 15 -10.02 -27.87 0.72
CA LYS A 15 -9.31 -28.37 -0.50
C LYS A 15 -8.51 -27.30 -1.27
N SER A 16 -7.22 -27.63 -1.47
CA SER A 16 -6.18 -27.11 -2.39
C SER A 16 -6.09 -25.61 -2.69
N GLY A 17 -4.92 -25.03 -2.39
CA GLY A 17 -4.57 -23.60 -2.39
C GLY A 17 -4.65 -22.82 -3.70
N ILE A 18 -5.12 -23.38 -4.81
CA ILE A 18 -5.30 -22.65 -6.08
C ILE A 18 -6.76 -22.19 -6.25
N ILE A 19 -7.73 -22.86 -5.61
CA ILE A 19 -9.17 -22.53 -5.71
C ILE A 19 -9.55 -21.34 -4.79
N LYS A 20 -8.69 -20.92 -3.85
CA LYS A 20 -9.01 -19.88 -2.86
C LYS A 20 -8.65 -18.44 -3.26
N ALA A 21 -7.85 -18.23 -4.31
CA ALA A 21 -7.41 -16.90 -4.72
C ALA A 21 -8.31 -16.30 -5.81
N LYS A 22 -8.67 -17.09 -6.82
CA LYS A 22 -9.57 -16.66 -7.91
C LYS A 22 -10.95 -16.25 -7.39
N VAL A 23 -11.48 -17.03 -6.45
CA VAL A 23 -12.78 -16.74 -5.80
C VAL A 23 -12.76 -15.37 -5.11
N PHE A 24 -11.70 -15.05 -4.34
CA PHE A 24 -11.60 -13.71 -3.72
C PHE A 24 -11.51 -12.58 -4.75
N GLU A 25 -10.77 -12.76 -5.84
CA GLU A 25 -10.65 -11.72 -6.86
C GLU A 25 -11.99 -11.44 -7.56
N GLU A 26 -12.78 -12.49 -7.81
CA GLU A 26 -14.14 -12.38 -8.38
C GLU A 26 -15.11 -11.75 -7.38
N ASP A 27 -15.13 -12.23 -6.13
CA ASP A 27 -15.96 -11.68 -5.06
C ASP A 27 -15.64 -10.19 -4.81
N PHE A 28 -14.36 -9.83 -4.75
CA PHE A 28 -13.95 -8.44 -4.55
C PHE A 28 -14.43 -7.54 -5.70
N LYS A 29 -14.29 -8.01 -6.96
CA LYS A 29 -14.77 -7.28 -8.13
C LYS A 29 -16.28 -7.10 -8.10
N GLU A 30 -17.04 -8.11 -7.68
CA GLU A 30 -18.49 -8.00 -7.51
C GLU A 30 -18.84 -6.99 -6.42
N ILE A 31 -18.18 -7.08 -5.25
CA ILE A 31 -18.38 -6.19 -4.11
C ILE A 31 -18.14 -4.71 -4.48
N VAL A 32 -17.12 -4.43 -5.30
CA VAL A 32 -16.75 -3.06 -5.67
C VAL A 32 -17.35 -2.60 -7.01
N GLY A 33 -17.96 -3.49 -7.78
CA GLY A 33 -18.40 -3.24 -9.17
C GLY A 33 -19.46 -2.14 -9.33
N GLY A 34 -20.16 -1.77 -8.25
CA GLY A 34 -21.15 -0.68 -8.22
C GLY A 34 -20.69 0.58 -7.48
N ILE A 35 -19.42 0.68 -7.09
CA ILE A 35 -18.90 1.83 -6.34
C ILE A 35 -18.38 2.89 -7.32
N ASP A 36 -18.97 4.08 -7.28
CA ASP A 36 -18.42 5.27 -7.94
C ASP A 36 -17.29 5.87 -7.08
N PHE A 37 -16.05 5.63 -7.47
CA PHE A 37 -14.87 6.13 -6.77
C PHE A 37 -14.62 7.64 -6.90
N ASN A 38 -15.37 8.36 -7.76
CA ASN A 38 -15.28 9.82 -7.84
C ASN A 38 -15.94 10.49 -6.63
N ASN A 39 -17.07 9.96 -6.15
CA ASN A 39 -17.64 10.36 -4.87
C ASN A 39 -16.92 9.62 -3.73
N ARG A 40 -15.70 10.08 -3.43
CA ARG A 40 -14.79 9.42 -2.48
C ARG A 40 -15.38 9.18 -1.08
N LYS A 41 -16.26 10.06 -0.59
CA LYS A 41 -16.90 9.88 0.72
C LYS A 41 -17.87 8.70 0.70
N GLU A 42 -18.74 8.66 -0.32
CA GLU A 42 -19.70 7.57 -0.48
C GLU A 42 -19.01 6.25 -0.85
N ALA A 43 -17.94 6.32 -1.65
CA ALA A 43 -17.13 5.16 -1.99
C ALA A 43 -16.48 4.53 -0.75
N ALA A 44 -15.87 5.34 0.11
CA ALA A 44 -15.30 4.86 1.38
C ALA A 44 -16.39 4.26 2.28
N LYS A 45 -17.57 4.89 2.36
CA LYS A 45 -18.70 4.37 3.13
C LYS A 45 -19.17 3.00 2.61
N LYS A 46 -19.49 2.89 1.33
CA LYS A 46 -19.92 1.63 0.71
C LYS A 46 -18.86 0.53 0.86
N LEU A 47 -17.58 0.88 0.68
CA LEU A 47 -16.50 -0.08 0.84
C LEU A 47 -16.43 -0.61 2.28
N LEU A 48 -16.48 0.26 3.29
CA LEU A 48 -16.49 -0.17 4.69
C LEU A 48 -17.75 -0.98 5.04
N ASP A 49 -18.92 -0.52 4.60
CA ASP A 49 -20.22 -1.19 4.79
C ASP A 49 -20.19 -2.62 4.21
N ASN A 50 -19.67 -2.79 2.98
CA ASN A 50 -19.59 -4.08 2.30
C ASN A 50 -18.68 -5.11 3.01
N PHE A 51 -17.71 -4.63 3.81
CA PHE A 51 -16.82 -5.48 4.60
C PHE A 51 -17.20 -5.51 6.10
N ASN A 52 -18.37 -4.96 6.46
CA ASN A 52 -18.86 -4.82 7.84
C ASN A 52 -17.90 -4.06 8.77
N ILE A 53 -17.06 -3.18 8.23
CA ILE A 53 -16.13 -2.37 9.02
C ILE A 53 -16.87 -1.14 9.55
N LYS A 54 -17.05 -1.07 10.87
CA LYS A 54 -17.66 0.11 11.50
C LYS A 54 -16.64 1.24 11.60
N SER A 55 -17.04 2.44 11.21
CA SER A 55 -16.27 3.67 11.37
C SER A 55 -17.05 4.69 12.20
N GLY A 56 -16.36 5.39 13.11
CA GLY A 56 -16.93 6.52 13.83
C GLY A 56 -17.21 7.72 12.91
N LYS A 57 -16.33 7.98 11.93
CA LYS A 57 -16.46 9.09 11.00
C LYS A 57 -15.76 8.83 9.68
N ILE A 58 -16.43 9.14 8.56
CA ILE A 58 -15.84 9.21 7.23
C ILE A 58 -15.78 10.68 6.81
N SER A 59 -14.58 11.19 6.53
CA SER A 59 -14.36 12.60 6.19
C SER A 59 -13.64 12.77 4.86
N VAL A 60 -14.11 13.78 4.10
CA VAL A 60 -13.37 14.35 2.97
C VAL A 60 -13.16 15.81 3.33
N LYS A 61 -11.93 16.18 3.66
CA LYS A 61 -11.58 17.50 4.23
C LYS A 61 -10.14 17.84 3.90
N LYS A 62 -9.76 19.11 4.02
CA LYS A 62 -8.38 19.54 3.77
C LYS A 62 -7.45 18.97 4.84
N ILE A 63 -6.46 18.18 4.42
CA ILE A 63 -5.45 17.55 5.30
C ILE A 63 -4.07 17.62 4.64
N GLY A 64 -3.00 17.41 5.41
CA GLY A 64 -1.62 17.47 4.89
C GLY A 64 -1.15 16.19 4.18
N ALA A 65 -1.77 15.06 4.48
CA ALA A 65 -1.59 13.79 3.77
C ALA A 65 -2.75 13.58 2.78
N ASN A 66 -2.63 12.65 1.83
CA ASN A 66 -3.73 12.36 0.90
C ASN A 66 -4.88 11.54 1.53
N GLY A 67 -4.58 10.84 2.61
CA GLY A 67 -5.52 10.07 3.43
C GLY A 67 -4.90 9.77 4.79
N TYR A 68 -5.75 9.39 5.75
CA TYR A 68 -5.31 8.71 6.97
C TYR A 68 -6.47 7.95 7.62
N CYS A 69 -6.12 6.92 8.38
CA CYS A 69 -6.98 6.31 9.38
C CYS A 69 -6.54 6.71 10.79
N ARG A 70 -7.52 7.05 11.64
CA ARG A 70 -7.29 7.25 13.07
C ARG A 70 -7.97 6.12 13.82
N TRP A 71 -7.19 5.43 14.65
CA TRP A 71 -7.67 4.31 15.44
C TRP A 71 -7.64 4.58 16.94
N GLY A 72 -8.54 3.91 17.67
CA GLY A 72 -8.44 3.70 19.11
C GLY A 72 -8.11 2.24 19.38
N VAL A 73 -6.95 1.96 19.97
CA VAL A 73 -6.61 0.60 20.42
C VAL A 73 -7.22 0.37 21.80
N LYS A 74 -8.07 -0.65 21.92
CA LYS A 74 -8.81 -1.03 23.13
C LYS A 74 -8.34 -2.41 23.62
N GLU A 75 -8.80 -2.83 24.80
CA GLU A 75 -8.47 -4.14 25.38
C GLU A 75 -8.89 -5.31 24.47
N GLU A 76 -10.09 -5.23 23.89
CA GLU A 76 -10.68 -6.31 23.09
C GLU A 76 -10.48 -6.16 21.58
N GLY A 77 -9.93 -5.04 21.10
CA GLY A 77 -9.78 -4.82 19.66
C GLY A 77 -9.35 -3.42 19.26
N VAL A 78 -9.51 -3.11 17.97
CA VAL A 78 -9.27 -1.79 17.40
C VAL A 78 -10.59 -1.17 16.96
N GLU A 79 -10.76 0.11 17.28
CA GLU A 79 -11.86 0.93 16.82
C GLU A 79 -11.36 1.90 15.73
N LEU A 80 -12.06 1.98 14.60
CA LEU A 80 -11.79 3.00 13.58
C LEU A 80 -12.55 4.29 13.93
N LEU A 81 -11.82 5.29 14.43
CA LEU A 81 -12.39 6.57 14.86
C LEU A 81 -12.64 7.52 13.68
N GLU A 82 -11.73 7.54 12.71
CA GLU A 82 -11.90 8.33 11.50
C GLU A 82 -11.21 7.67 10.30
N TYR A 83 -11.90 7.67 9.18
CA TYR A 83 -11.36 7.41 7.85
C TYR A 83 -11.40 8.74 7.08
N ALA A 84 -10.25 9.34 6.80
CA ALA A 84 -10.13 10.66 6.21
C ALA A 84 -9.44 10.61 4.84
N LEU A 85 -9.96 11.38 3.89
CA LEU A 85 -9.38 11.59 2.56
C LEU A 85 -9.23 13.09 2.29
N ASP A 86 -8.17 13.48 1.59
CA ASP A 86 -7.92 14.90 1.32
C ASP A 86 -8.88 15.47 0.29
N SER A 87 -9.64 16.51 0.67
CA SER A 87 -10.48 17.25 -0.28
C SER A 87 -9.67 17.99 -1.35
N GLY A 88 -8.40 18.32 -1.06
CA GLY A 88 -7.50 19.06 -1.94
C GLY A 88 -6.63 18.19 -2.86
N ASP A 89 -6.83 16.87 -2.89
CA ASP A 89 -6.02 15.96 -3.71
C ASP A 89 -6.20 16.30 -5.21
N LEU A 90 -5.15 16.84 -5.84
CA LEU A 90 -5.16 17.24 -7.25
C LEU A 90 -4.73 16.10 -8.18
N ARG A 91 -4.29 14.97 -7.63
CA ARG A 91 -3.82 13.83 -8.43
C ARG A 91 -4.98 13.23 -9.20
N ASP A 92 -4.65 12.48 -10.25
CA ASP A 92 -5.64 11.78 -11.04
C ASP A 92 -6.47 10.78 -10.19
N SER A 93 -7.69 10.51 -10.65
CA SER A 93 -8.66 9.59 -10.07
C SER A 93 -8.07 8.22 -9.70
N ARG A 94 -7.08 7.73 -10.47
CA ARG A 94 -6.36 6.48 -10.20
C ARG A 94 -5.61 6.53 -8.87
N TYR A 95 -4.86 7.61 -8.61
CA TYR A 95 -4.12 7.81 -7.36
C TYR A 95 -5.06 7.97 -6.16
N LYS A 96 -6.17 8.70 -6.35
CA LYS A 96 -7.22 8.88 -5.35
C LYS A 96 -7.88 7.56 -4.96
N THR A 97 -8.20 6.73 -5.95
CA THR A 97 -8.78 5.40 -5.75
C THR A 97 -7.80 4.48 -5.01
N LYS A 98 -6.51 4.50 -5.39
CA LYS A 98 -5.46 3.77 -4.67
C LYS A 98 -5.33 4.23 -3.22
N THR A 99 -5.36 5.54 -2.95
CA THR A 99 -5.37 6.06 -1.57
C THR A 99 -6.58 5.56 -0.78
N LEU A 100 -7.76 5.49 -1.38
CA LEU A 100 -8.93 4.89 -0.72
C LEU A 100 -8.67 3.42 -0.35
N PHE A 101 -8.07 2.62 -1.23
CA PHE A 101 -7.74 1.23 -0.88
C PHE A 101 -6.61 1.10 0.15
N HIS A 102 -5.64 2.02 0.14
CA HIS A 102 -4.59 2.10 1.15
C HIS A 102 -5.21 2.31 2.55
N GLU A 103 -6.07 3.32 2.69
CA GLU A 103 -6.76 3.59 3.95
C GLU A 103 -7.74 2.46 4.31
N PHE A 104 -8.33 1.77 3.34
CA PHE A 104 -9.17 0.61 3.60
C PHE A 104 -8.37 -0.56 4.20
N TYR A 105 -7.15 -0.79 3.73
CA TYR A 105 -6.28 -1.79 4.35
C TYR A 105 -6.02 -1.45 5.82
N HIS A 106 -5.71 -0.19 6.12
CA HIS A 106 -5.58 0.30 7.50
C HIS A 106 -6.88 0.07 8.31
N ALA A 107 -8.03 0.47 7.77
CA ALA A 107 -9.33 0.26 8.41
C ALA A 107 -9.57 -1.22 8.76
N SER A 108 -9.17 -2.15 7.90
CA SER A 108 -9.37 -3.59 8.11
C SER A 108 -8.62 -4.19 9.30
N LEU A 109 -7.72 -3.44 9.95
CA LEU A 109 -7.12 -3.86 11.21
C LEU A 109 -8.18 -4.10 12.32
N THR A 110 -9.31 -3.38 12.27
CA THR A 110 -10.45 -3.55 13.21
C THR A 110 -11.07 -4.94 13.14
N GLU A 111 -10.95 -5.62 12.00
CA GLU A 111 -11.50 -6.95 11.78
C GLU A 111 -10.58 -8.07 12.27
N THR A 112 -9.46 -7.73 12.90
CA THR A 112 -8.46 -8.72 13.35
C THR A 112 -8.40 -8.80 14.86
N LYS A 113 -7.71 -9.83 15.37
CA LYS A 113 -7.45 -9.97 16.82
C LYS A 113 -6.41 -8.99 17.38
N PHE A 114 -6.08 -7.92 16.64
CA PHE A 114 -5.14 -6.92 17.14
C PHE A 114 -5.80 -6.13 18.25
N ASN A 115 -5.11 -5.97 19.38
CA ASN A 115 -5.65 -5.30 20.56
C ASN A 115 -4.53 -4.64 21.38
N GLN A 116 -4.88 -4.08 22.53
CA GLN A 116 -3.92 -3.39 23.40
C GLN A 116 -2.77 -4.28 23.87
N LYS A 117 -3.02 -5.58 24.13
CA LYS A 117 -1.95 -6.52 24.50
C LYS A 117 -0.95 -6.68 23.36
N THR A 118 -1.42 -6.99 22.15
CA THR A 118 -0.56 -7.10 20.97
C THR A 118 0.21 -5.81 20.72
N PHE A 119 -0.46 -4.65 20.85
CA PHE A 119 0.17 -3.35 20.66
C PHE A 119 1.31 -3.12 21.66
N ARG A 120 1.12 -3.47 22.95
CA ARG A 120 2.18 -3.39 23.97
C ARG A 120 3.33 -4.34 23.69
N GLU A 121 3.05 -5.56 23.24
CA GLU A 121 4.09 -6.53 22.83
C GLU A 121 4.96 -6.02 21.66
N LEU A 122 4.42 -5.11 20.86
CA LEU A 122 5.12 -4.42 19.77
C LEU A 122 5.76 -3.09 20.21
N GLY A 123 5.90 -2.86 21.52
CA GLY A 123 6.53 -1.66 22.09
C GLY A 123 5.56 -0.50 22.33
N GLY A 124 4.26 -0.67 22.10
CA GLY A 124 3.23 0.31 22.47
C GLY A 124 3.29 1.63 21.71
N LYS A 125 4.00 1.68 20.57
CA LYS A 125 4.13 2.87 19.74
C LYS A 125 4.06 2.53 18.25
N TRP A 126 3.18 3.21 17.53
CA TRP A 126 3.12 3.20 16.06
C TRP A 126 4.27 4.03 15.49
N SER A 127 5.49 3.50 15.48
CA SER A 127 6.67 4.21 14.96
C SER A 127 7.76 3.27 14.47
N GLY A 128 8.74 3.81 13.76
CA GLY A 128 9.91 3.06 13.29
C GLY A 128 9.52 1.90 12.39
N GLU A 129 10.13 0.73 12.61
CA GLU A 129 9.92 -0.47 11.79
C GLU A 129 8.46 -0.95 11.75
N LEU A 130 7.72 -0.78 12.85
CA LEU A 130 6.31 -1.14 12.88
C LEU A 130 5.54 -0.30 11.87
N LEU A 131 5.67 1.04 11.94
CA LEU A 131 5.08 1.99 10.98
C LEU A 131 5.54 1.73 9.56
N ASN A 132 6.83 1.46 9.37
CA ASN A 132 7.38 1.18 8.05
C ASN A 132 6.73 -0.06 7.41
N MET A 133 6.53 -1.11 8.19
CA MET A 133 5.91 -2.35 7.71
C MET A 133 4.43 -2.16 7.38
N GLU A 134 3.68 -1.47 8.23
CA GLU A 134 2.24 -1.24 7.97
C GLU A 134 1.97 -0.44 6.72
N GLU A 135 2.76 0.59 6.51
CA GLU A 135 2.66 1.45 5.32
C GLU A 135 3.10 0.68 4.07
N THR A 136 4.07 -0.24 4.20
CA THR A 136 4.44 -1.17 3.12
C THR A 136 3.28 -2.11 2.79
N MET A 137 2.64 -2.71 3.81
CA MET A 137 1.49 -3.59 3.61
C MET A 137 0.29 -2.85 3.03
N ALA A 138 -0.01 -1.66 3.52
CA ALA A 138 -1.13 -0.84 3.07
C ALA A 138 -0.93 -0.34 1.65
N GLU A 139 0.28 0.12 1.31
CA GLU A 139 0.56 0.62 -0.03
C GLU A 139 0.51 -0.49 -1.08
N THR A 140 1.19 -1.61 -0.84
CA THR A 140 1.17 -2.77 -1.76
C THR A 140 -0.25 -3.34 -1.92
N SER A 141 -1.01 -3.44 -0.82
CA SER A 141 -2.41 -3.86 -0.85
C SER A 141 -3.27 -2.87 -1.62
N GLY A 142 -3.05 -1.56 -1.44
CA GLY A 142 -3.73 -0.51 -2.19
C GLY A 142 -3.52 -0.64 -3.69
N HIS A 143 -2.30 -0.93 -4.14
CA HIS A 143 -2.00 -1.23 -5.54
C HIS A 143 -2.75 -2.47 -6.06
N TYR A 144 -2.71 -3.57 -5.32
CA TYR A 144 -3.39 -4.80 -5.69
C TYR A 144 -4.91 -4.62 -5.79
N LEU A 145 -5.54 -3.98 -4.80
CA LEU A 145 -6.98 -3.72 -4.77
C LEU A 145 -7.43 -2.72 -5.84
N ALA A 146 -6.64 -1.67 -6.10
CA ALA A 146 -6.91 -0.73 -7.19
C ALA A 146 -6.92 -1.44 -8.56
N ARG A 147 -5.96 -2.34 -8.80
CA ARG A 147 -5.94 -3.16 -10.02
C ARG A 147 -7.19 -4.04 -10.12
N LEU A 148 -7.60 -4.68 -9.03
CA LEU A 148 -8.83 -5.49 -9.02
C LEU A 148 -10.08 -4.66 -9.28
N SER A 149 -10.14 -3.41 -8.83
CA SER A 149 -11.27 -2.50 -9.08
C SER A 149 -11.26 -1.89 -10.49
N GLY A 150 -10.35 -2.31 -11.37
CA GLY A 150 -10.28 -1.87 -12.77
C GLY A 150 -9.43 -0.63 -13.01
N VAL A 151 -8.67 -0.15 -12.03
CA VAL A 151 -7.71 0.94 -12.24
C VAL A 151 -6.59 0.45 -13.16
N LYS A 152 -6.34 1.19 -14.25
CA LYS A 152 -5.35 0.84 -15.29
C LYS A 152 -4.09 1.70 -15.21
N GLY A 153 -2.97 1.10 -15.63
CA GLY A 153 -1.67 1.76 -15.75
C GLY A 153 -0.87 1.72 -14.45
N ASN A 154 0.40 2.13 -14.54
CA ASN A 154 1.33 2.06 -13.41
C ASN A 154 1.25 3.36 -12.61
N ILE A 155 0.54 3.28 -11.48
CA ILE A 155 0.52 4.32 -10.46
C ILE A 155 1.85 4.27 -9.71
N LYS A 156 2.54 5.39 -9.52
CA LYS A 156 3.73 5.40 -8.66
C LYS A 156 3.35 5.11 -7.21
N PRO A 157 4.06 4.21 -6.51
CA PRO A 157 3.87 4.00 -5.08
C PRO A 157 4.20 5.24 -4.25
N ALA A 158 3.42 5.45 -3.19
CA ALA A 158 3.75 6.31 -2.08
C ALA A 158 4.78 5.63 -1.17
N TYR A 159 5.43 6.42 -0.29
CA TYR A 159 6.41 5.92 0.68
C TYR A 159 7.59 5.14 0.09
N PRO A 160 8.25 5.66 -0.97
CA PRO A 160 9.25 4.93 -1.75
C PRO A 160 10.33 4.27 -0.89
N GLU A 161 10.86 4.98 0.11
CA GLU A 161 11.90 4.48 1.00
C GLU A 161 11.47 3.23 1.79
N LYS A 162 10.23 3.21 2.31
CA LYS A 162 9.70 2.07 3.06
C LYS A 162 9.60 0.84 2.17
N LEU A 163 9.08 0.99 0.94
CA LEU A 163 8.95 -0.13 0.00
C LEU A 163 10.31 -0.60 -0.49
N VAL A 164 11.21 0.31 -0.86
CA VAL A 164 12.56 -0.04 -1.32
C VAL A 164 13.32 -0.83 -0.26
N LYS A 165 13.17 -0.48 1.03
CA LYS A 165 13.83 -1.21 2.12
C LYS A 165 13.15 -2.53 2.45
N ASN A 166 11.82 -2.61 2.40
CA ASN A 166 11.09 -3.78 2.87
C ASN A 166 10.81 -4.84 1.81
N LEU A 167 10.46 -4.46 0.58
CA LEU A 167 10.07 -5.44 -0.45
C LEU A 167 11.18 -6.46 -0.78
N PRO A 168 12.46 -6.05 -0.94
CA PRO A 168 13.54 -7.01 -1.20
C PRO A 168 13.73 -7.97 -0.01
N ARG A 169 13.76 -7.45 1.22
CA ARG A 169 13.88 -8.27 2.45
C ARG A 169 12.69 -9.22 2.63
N LEU A 170 11.49 -8.84 2.21
CA LEU A 170 10.32 -9.72 2.25
C LEU A 170 10.52 -10.96 1.37
N LYS A 171 11.25 -10.88 0.25
CA LYS A 171 11.51 -12.02 -0.65
C LYS A 171 12.32 -13.14 0.01
N GLU A 172 13.04 -12.85 1.10
CA GLU A 172 13.73 -13.86 1.91
C GLU A 172 12.77 -14.72 2.77
N ILE A 173 11.48 -14.37 2.80
CA ILE A 173 10.44 -15.16 3.45
C ILE A 173 9.73 -15.99 2.39
N ASP A 174 9.60 -17.31 2.62
CA ASP A 174 9.03 -18.28 1.67
C ASP A 174 7.72 -17.85 0.99
N ASN A 175 6.86 -17.13 1.72
CA ASN A 175 5.58 -16.65 1.19
C ASN A 175 5.71 -15.60 0.08
N PHE A 176 6.81 -14.84 0.04
CA PHE A 176 7.03 -13.72 -0.88
C PHE A 176 8.15 -13.96 -1.89
N LYS A 177 8.88 -15.07 -1.81
CA LYS A 177 10.03 -15.36 -2.68
C LYS A 177 9.73 -15.23 -4.17
N ASP A 178 8.51 -15.60 -4.55
CA ASP A 178 8.02 -15.59 -5.94
C ASP A 178 7.32 -14.28 -6.32
N CYS A 179 7.26 -13.28 -5.43
CA CYS A 179 6.72 -11.96 -5.76
C CYS A 179 7.64 -11.25 -6.76
N VAL A 180 7.08 -10.78 -7.86
CA VAL A 180 7.80 -10.03 -8.88
C VAL A 180 7.43 -8.56 -8.77
N ASP A 181 6.14 -8.25 -8.76
CA ASP A 181 5.64 -6.87 -8.77
C ASP A 181 5.06 -6.46 -7.42
N ILE A 182 4.84 -5.16 -7.22
CA ILE A 182 4.33 -4.57 -5.96
C ILE A 182 2.97 -5.17 -5.57
N GLU A 183 2.13 -5.43 -6.57
CA GLU A 183 0.82 -6.05 -6.43
C GLU A 183 0.89 -7.49 -5.92
N ASP A 184 1.98 -8.24 -6.17
CA ASP A 184 2.13 -9.61 -5.67
C ASP A 184 2.29 -9.63 -4.15
N PHE A 185 3.07 -8.69 -3.60
CA PHE A 185 3.16 -8.49 -2.16
C PHE A 185 1.79 -8.09 -1.58
N GLY A 186 1.10 -7.16 -2.25
CA GLY A 186 -0.23 -6.72 -1.88
C GLY A 186 -1.25 -7.85 -1.82
N LYS A 187 -1.21 -8.77 -2.79
CA LYS A 187 -2.05 -9.96 -2.81
C LYS A 187 -1.91 -10.82 -1.56
N ILE A 188 -0.69 -11.04 -1.11
CA ILE A 188 -0.41 -11.82 0.11
C ILE A 188 -0.95 -11.09 1.35
N PHE A 189 -0.69 -9.78 1.46
CA PHE A 189 -1.17 -9.00 2.60
C PHE A 189 -2.70 -8.89 2.65
N VAL A 190 -3.36 -8.73 1.51
CA VAL A 190 -4.82 -8.76 1.41
C VAL A 190 -5.37 -10.13 1.81
N ASP A 191 -4.77 -11.23 1.35
CA ASP A 191 -5.17 -12.57 1.77
C ASP A 191 -5.05 -12.71 3.29
N TRP A 192 -3.93 -12.28 3.88
CA TRP A 192 -3.74 -12.38 5.32
C TRP A 192 -4.69 -11.48 6.14
N ARG A 193 -4.80 -10.21 5.79
CA ARG A 193 -5.50 -9.18 6.55
C ARG A 193 -7.01 -9.22 6.35
N ILE A 194 -7.43 -9.07 5.10
CA ILE A 194 -8.84 -8.84 4.76
C ILE A 194 -9.58 -10.17 4.72
N LYS A 195 -9.00 -11.18 4.05
CA LYS A 195 -9.65 -12.49 3.91
C LYS A 195 -9.51 -13.36 5.16
N ASN A 196 -8.31 -13.45 5.73
CA ASN A 196 -8.06 -14.33 6.88
C ASN A 196 -8.08 -13.61 8.24
N LYS A 197 -8.36 -12.30 8.29
CA LYS A 197 -8.51 -11.51 9.54
C LYS A 197 -7.29 -11.60 10.48
N LYS A 198 -6.08 -11.79 9.93
CA LYS A 198 -4.83 -11.99 10.71
C LYS A 198 -4.02 -10.71 10.83
N HIS A 199 -3.46 -10.40 12.00
CA HIS A 199 -2.36 -9.44 12.18
C HIS A 199 -0.99 -10.11 12.17
N ASN A 200 -0.05 -9.58 11.37
CA ASN A 200 1.24 -10.24 11.10
C ASN A 200 2.45 -9.38 11.46
N HIS A 201 2.25 -8.20 12.08
CA HIS A 201 3.32 -7.27 12.41
C HIS A 201 4.46 -7.93 13.20
N LYS A 202 4.14 -8.67 14.27
CA LYS A 202 5.14 -9.35 15.09
C LYS A 202 5.92 -10.41 14.31
N TYR A 203 5.22 -11.18 13.47
CA TYR A 203 5.83 -12.19 12.62
C TYR A 203 6.80 -11.56 11.61
N LEU A 204 6.35 -10.54 10.88
CA LEU A 204 7.18 -9.83 9.89
C LEU A 204 8.36 -9.13 10.56
N TYR A 205 8.12 -8.40 11.66
CA TYR A 205 9.20 -7.77 12.42
C TYR A 205 10.28 -8.78 12.82
N ASN A 206 9.88 -9.91 13.40
CA ASN A 206 10.83 -10.95 13.80
C ASN A 206 11.58 -11.59 12.63
N LYS A 207 10.94 -11.70 11.46
CA LYS A 207 11.58 -12.28 10.27
C LYS A 207 12.55 -11.32 9.59
N LEU A 208 12.24 -10.03 9.60
CA LEU A 208 13.02 -9.04 8.85
C LEU A 208 14.13 -8.42 9.68
N LYS A 209 13.96 -8.27 11.01
CA LYS A 209 14.91 -7.52 11.87
C LYS A 209 16.38 -7.95 11.75
N ASP A 210 16.63 -9.21 11.38
CA ASP A 210 17.97 -9.79 11.29
C ASP A 210 18.48 -9.88 9.83
N ILE A 211 17.69 -9.41 8.86
CA ILE A 211 18.06 -9.37 7.44
C ILE A 211 18.78 -8.06 7.16
N ASP A 212 20.07 -8.17 6.87
CA ASP A 212 20.91 -7.06 6.41
C ASP A 212 20.52 -6.63 4.99
N PHE A 213 20.56 -5.32 4.73
CA PHE A 213 20.16 -4.76 3.44
C PHE A 213 21.06 -3.59 3.05
N ASP A 214 22.05 -3.91 2.22
CA ASP A 214 22.90 -2.91 1.56
C ASP A 214 22.14 -2.29 0.39
N ILE A 215 21.56 -1.12 0.63
CA ILE A 215 20.80 -0.35 -0.36
C ILE A 215 21.69 0.14 -1.51
N GLU A 216 22.96 0.46 -1.27
CA GLU A 216 23.87 0.93 -2.31
C GLU A 216 24.19 -0.20 -3.28
N GLU A 217 24.52 -1.39 -2.78
CA GLU A 217 24.78 -2.57 -3.62
C GLU A 217 23.50 -3.02 -4.34
N TYR A 218 22.39 -3.17 -3.61
CA TYR A 218 21.11 -3.59 -4.18
C TYR A 218 20.67 -2.70 -5.35
N SER A 219 20.79 -1.37 -5.18
CA SER A 219 20.31 -0.41 -6.18
C SER A 219 21.13 -0.42 -7.49
N LYS A 220 22.36 -0.95 -7.50
CA LYS A 220 23.17 -1.09 -8.73
C LYS A 220 22.45 -1.93 -9.80
N LYS A 221 21.61 -2.90 -9.38
CA LYS A 221 20.75 -3.72 -10.26
C LYS A 221 19.82 -2.86 -11.12
N TYR A 222 19.45 -1.67 -10.66
CA TYR A 222 18.49 -0.77 -11.33
C TYR A 222 19.12 0.50 -11.92
N LYS A 223 20.37 0.82 -11.59
CA LYS A 223 21.04 2.07 -11.97
C LYS A 223 20.98 2.35 -13.47
N GLY A 224 21.29 1.35 -14.30
CA GLY A 224 21.25 1.49 -15.75
C GLY A 224 19.85 1.82 -16.27
N TYR A 225 18.80 1.19 -15.72
CA TYR A 225 17.43 1.50 -16.09
C TYR A 225 17.06 2.93 -15.70
N VAL A 226 17.39 3.36 -14.48
CA VAL A 226 17.04 4.69 -13.98
C VAL A 226 17.67 5.79 -14.83
N LEU A 227 18.98 5.71 -15.07
CA LEU A 227 19.70 6.74 -15.84
C LEU A 227 19.24 6.80 -17.30
N ASN A 228 18.84 5.68 -17.89
CA ASN A 228 18.37 5.61 -19.28
C ASN A 228 16.88 5.97 -19.46
N ASN A 229 16.09 6.03 -18.38
CA ASN A 229 14.64 6.27 -18.44
C ASN A 229 14.20 7.46 -17.57
N LYS A 230 15.11 8.40 -17.28
CA LYS A 230 14.86 9.51 -16.36
C LYS A 230 13.58 10.28 -16.66
N ASP A 231 13.33 10.68 -17.91
CA ASP A 231 12.15 11.47 -18.25
C ASP A 231 10.84 10.78 -17.85
N LYS A 232 10.72 9.48 -18.17
CA LYS A 232 9.55 8.66 -17.80
C LYS A 232 9.41 8.50 -16.28
N ILE A 233 10.53 8.41 -15.57
CA ILE A 233 10.54 8.34 -14.11
C ILE A 233 10.07 9.66 -13.51
N VAL A 234 10.57 10.79 -14.02
CA VAL A 234 10.14 12.12 -13.58
C VAL A 234 8.66 12.32 -13.87
N ASP A 235 8.15 11.91 -15.04
CA ASP A 235 6.71 11.94 -15.34
C ASP A 235 5.90 11.19 -14.27
N SER A 236 6.32 9.97 -13.94
CA SER A 236 5.67 9.14 -12.93
C SER A 236 5.70 9.76 -11.53
N ILE A 237 6.81 10.43 -11.16
CA ILE A 237 6.91 11.20 -9.91
C ILE A 237 5.92 12.37 -9.93
N MET A 238 5.92 13.15 -11.01
CA MET A 238 5.08 14.34 -11.17
C MET A 238 3.57 14.02 -11.22
N GLU A 239 3.18 12.83 -11.66
CA GLU A 239 1.78 12.35 -11.59
C GLU A 239 1.31 12.10 -10.15
N ASN A 240 2.22 11.65 -9.27
CA ASN A 240 1.90 11.36 -7.87
C ASN A 240 2.02 12.60 -6.96
N LEU A 241 2.59 13.70 -7.45
CA LEU A 241 2.66 14.95 -6.71
C LEU A 241 1.38 15.78 -6.93
N SER A 242 0.79 16.25 -5.82
CA SER A 242 -0.33 17.21 -5.85
C SER A 242 0.26 18.62 -5.99
N VAL A 243 0.64 19.00 -7.20
CA VAL A 243 1.35 20.26 -7.51
C VAL A 243 0.50 21.15 -8.38
N SER A 244 0.55 22.47 -8.14
CA SER A 244 -0.19 23.46 -8.93
C SER A 244 0.35 23.55 -10.37
N PRO A 245 -0.49 23.86 -11.38
CA PRO A 245 -0.03 23.93 -12.77
C PRO A 245 1.13 24.91 -13.01
N GLY A 246 1.18 26.03 -12.29
CA GLY A 246 2.20 27.07 -12.47
C GLY A 246 3.60 26.69 -11.99
N GLU A 247 3.71 25.73 -11.09
CA GLU A 247 5.00 25.29 -10.50
C GLU A 247 5.51 23.98 -11.12
N ARG A 248 4.68 23.35 -11.96
CA ARG A 248 4.89 21.97 -12.40
C ARG A 248 6.19 21.78 -13.18
N GLU A 249 6.52 22.72 -14.08
CA GLU A 249 7.72 22.59 -14.91
C GLU A 249 9.01 22.81 -14.10
N ALA A 250 9.04 23.82 -13.23
CA ALA A 250 10.20 24.07 -12.37
C ALA A 250 10.47 22.88 -11.43
N ILE A 251 9.41 22.27 -10.86
CA ILE A 251 9.55 21.07 -10.02
C ILE A 251 10.01 19.87 -10.85
N ARG A 252 9.52 19.73 -12.09
CA ARG A 252 9.96 18.67 -13.01
C ARG A 252 11.47 18.74 -13.25
N GLU A 253 11.99 19.91 -13.61
CA GLU A 253 13.42 20.11 -13.87
C GLU A 253 14.27 19.81 -12.63
N GLU A 254 13.82 20.26 -11.45
CA GLU A 254 14.50 19.98 -10.18
C GLU A 254 14.53 18.48 -9.87
N VAL A 255 13.41 17.77 -10.04
CA VAL A 255 13.35 16.31 -9.84
C VAL A 255 14.30 15.60 -10.82
N PHE A 256 14.33 16.00 -12.09
CA PHE A 256 15.23 15.42 -13.08
C PHE A 256 16.72 15.58 -12.69
N TYR A 257 17.09 16.78 -12.24
CA TYR A 257 18.45 17.07 -11.79
C TYR A 257 18.80 16.28 -10.53
N ARG A 258 17.91 16.26 -9.53
CA ARG A 258 18.11 15.53 -8.27
C ARG A 258 18.28 14.03 -8.48
N ILE A 259 17.50 13.41 -9.37
CA ILE A 259 17.70 11.99 -9.73
C ILE A 259 19.12 11.78 -10.26
N SER A 260 19.56 12.60 -11.22
CA SER A 260 20.89 12.47 -11.82
C SER A 260 21.99 12.60 -10.76
N ARG A 261 21.90 13.62 -9.90
CA ARG A 261 22.84 13.86 -8.81
C ARG A 261 22.87 12.71 -7.81
N ALA A 262 21.69 12.22 -7.39
CA ALA A 262 21.57 11.17 -6.41
C ALA A 262 22.18 9.86 -6.92
N TRP A 263 21.88 9.44 -8.15
CA TRP A 263 22.39 8.19 -8.72
C TRP A 263 23.87 8.23 -9.11
N ASN A 264 24.38 9.39 -9.55
CA ASN A 264 25.80 9.54 -9.86
C ASN A 264 26.68 9.43 -8.61
N LYS A 265 26.17 9.92 -7.46
CA LYS A 265 26.87 9.87 -6.18
C LYS A 265 26.47 8.68 -5.30
N MET A 266 25.51 7.85 -5.75
CA MET A 266 24.84 6.85 -4.90
C MET A 266 24.34 7.43 -3.58
N ASN A 267 23.80 8.65 -3.60
CA ASN A 267 23.32 9.33 -2.41
C ASN A 267 21.98 8.77 -1.96
N THR A 268 22.02 7.80 -1.04
CA THR A 268 20.83 7.14 -0.47
C THR A 268 20.10 7.98 0.58
N ASP A 269 20.56 9.20 0.87
CA ASP A 269 19.87 10.17 1.73
C ASP A 269 18.94 11.10 0.93
N ASP A 270 19.06 11.15 -0.40
CA ASP A 270 18.22 12.00 -1.25
C ASP A 270 16.90 11.29 -1.58
N HIS A 271 15.75 11.88 -1.24
CA HIS A 271 14.44 11.30 -1.58
C HIS A 271 14.26 10.97 -3.07
N ALA A 272 14.91 11.74 -3.97
CA ALA A 272 14.87 11.47 -5.40
C ALA A 272 15.49 10.10 -5.76
N PHE A 273 16.43 9.60 -4.96
CA PHE A 273 16.99 8.24 -5.08
C PHE A 273 15.89 7.19 -4.88
N TYR A 274 15.20 7.22 -3.75
CA TYR A 274 14.14 6.25 -3.45
C TYR A 274 12.96 6.39 -4.41
N ASP A 275 12.55 7.62 -4.73
CA ASP A 275 11.43 7.88 -5.65
C ASP A 275 11.68 7.27 -7.04
N SER A 276 12.91 7.38 -7.55
CA SER A 276 13.27 6.81 -8.85
C SER A 276 13.54 5.30 -8.77
N LEU A 277 14.12 4.80 -7.68
CA LEU A 277 14.33 3.37 -7.46
C LEU A 277 13.00 2.61 -7.38
N ILE A 278 11.99 3.11 -6.65
CA ILE A 278 10.71 2.41 -6.57
C ILE A 278 9.99 2.35 -7.92
N VAL A 279 10.11 3.38 -8.76
CA VAL A 279 9.57 3.37 -10.13
C VAL A 279 10.31 2.34 -10.98
N ALA A 280 11.64 2.22 -10.83
CA ALA A 280 12.41 1.19 -11.51
C ALA A 280 12.00 -0.22 -11.05
N MET A 281 11.87 -0.46 -9.74
CA MET A 281 11.39 -1.73 -9.18
C MET A 281 10.00 -2.08 -9.70
N GLN A 282 9.08 -1.12 -9.78
CA GLN A 282 7.74 -1.36 -10.35
C GLN A 282 7.78 -1.71 -11.85
N LYS A 283 8.80 -1.26 -12.59
CA LYS A 283 8.94 -1.51 -14.02
C LYS A 283 9.76 -2.75 -14.36
N LYS A 284 10.65 -3.15 -13.46
CA LYS A 284 11.60 -4.24 -13.67
C LYS A 284 11.34 -5.47 -12.82
N GLY A 285 10.45 -5.36 -11.84
CA GLY A 285 10.28 -6.32 -10.77
C GLY A 285 11.17 -5.99 -9.58
N VAL A 286 10.78 -6.48 -8.41
CA VAL A 286 11.55 -6.46 -7.17
C VAL A 286 12.54 -7.62 -7.21
N GLU A 287 13.83 -7.30 -7.27
CA GLU A 287 14.92 -8.27 -7.22
C GLU A 287 15.10 -8.78 -5.77
N PRO A 288 15.57 -10.01 -5.56
CA PRO A 288 16.03 -10.45 -4.25
C PRO A 288 17.26 -9.64 -3.81
N ILE A 289 17.59 -9.68 -2.51
CA ILE A 289 18.80 -9.01 -1.98
C ILE A 289 20.06 -9.73 -2.44
#